data_AF-V9IEJ3-F1
#
_entry.id   AF-V9IEJ3-F1
#
_cell.length_a   1.000
_cell.length_b   1.000
_cell.length_c   1.000
_cell.angle_alpha   90.00
_cell.angle_beta   90.00
_cell.angle_gamma   90.00
#
_symmetry.space_group_name_H-M   'P 1'
#
loop_
_entity.id
_entity.type
_entity.pdbx_description
1 polymer ?
#
loop_
_entity_poly.entity_id
_entity_poly.type
_entity_poly.pdbx_seq_one_letter_code
_entity_poly.pdbx_strand_id
1 'polypeptide(L)'
;MISSLKITDWTPDYFIANQSNCNIILENLDILDEIPLLNNAPLHEFKDKQLVRFKGMIQDMHDPEYYLQQYEVKNNQTETFELKSGMYIDTAKCLVIIFILKFYFIKPFKIFFCPY
;
A
#
# COMPACT_ATOMS: atom_id res chain seq x y z
N MET A 1 -20.07 7.25 -15.11
CA MET A 1 -19.13 6.43 -15.90
C MET A 1 -17.88 6.24 -15.06
N ILE A 2 -17.73 5.09 -14.41
CA ILE A 2 -16.47 4.75 -13.74
C ILE A 2 -15.56 4.28 -14.87
N SER A 3 -14.69 5.17 -15.35
CA SER A 3 -13.61 4.78 -16.25
C SER A 3 -12.84 3.66 -15.55
N SER A 4 -12.84 2.47 -16.13
CA SER A 4 -12.04 1.35 -15.65
C SER A 4 -10.56 1.74 -15.78
N LEU A 5 -9.98 2.25 -14.69
CA LEU A 5 -8.55 2.48 -14.60
C LEU A 5 -7.85 1.15 -14.86
N LYS A 6 -6.88 1.16 -15.78
CA LYS A 6 -6.07 -0.02 -16.05
C LYS A 6 -5.33 -0.40 -14.77
N ILE A 7 -5.08 -1.70 -14.60
CA ILE A 7 -4.46 -2.21 -13.38
C ILE A 7 -3.04 -1.65 -13.15
N THR A 8 -2.36 -1.30 -14.24
CA THR A 8 -1.04 -0.66 -14.23
C THR A 8 -1.04 0.75 -13.63
N ASP A 9 -2.20 1.40 -13.62
CA ASP A 9 -2.36 2.80 -13.18
C ASP A 9 -2.92 2.88 -11.75
N TRP A 10 -3.06 1.75 -11.07
CA TRP A 10 -3.55 1.72 -9.70
C TRP A 10 -2.51 2.29 -8.75
N THR A 11 -2.92 3.30 -7.99
CA THR A 11 -2.13 3.85 -6.89
C THR A 11 -2.54 3.19 -5.56
N PRO A 12 -1.67 3.22 -4.53
CA PRO A 12 -2.04 2.79 -3.19
C PRO A 12 -3.32 3.46 -2.68
N ASP A 13 -3.45 4.77 -2.87
CA ASP A 13 -4.61 5.54 -2.44
C ASP A 13 -5.90 5.06 -3.16
N TYR A 14 -5.84 4.74 -4.46
CA TYR A 14 -6.96 4.17 -5.21
C TYR A 14 -7.34 2.78 -4.70
N PHE A 15 -6.35 1.91 -4.49
CA PHE A 15 -6.57 0.55 -4.01
C PHE A 15 -7.20 0.54 -2.61
N ILE A 16 -6.72 1.39 -1.70
CA ILE A 16 -7.28 1.54 -0.35
C ILE A 16 -8.75 1.98 -0.41
N ALA A 17 -9.08 2.96 -1.26
CA ALA A 17 -10.44 3.45 -1.42
C ALA A 17 -11.40 2.43 -2.05
N ASN A 18 -10.89 1.48 -2.85
CA ASN A 18 -11.69 0.54 -3.64
C ASN A 18 -11.39 -0.94 -3.31
N GLN A 19 -10.87 -1.21 -2.11
CA GLN A 19 -10.25 -2.48 -1.74
C GLN A 19 -11.09 -3.71 -2.09
N SER A 20 -12.40 -3.70 -1.77
CA SER A 20 -13.29 -4.83 -2.05
C SER A 20 -13.39 -5.14 -3.55
N ASN A 21 -13.53 -4.11 -4.39
CA ASN A 21 -13.64 -4.28 -5.84
C ASN A 21 -12.29 -4.71 -6.44
N CYS A 22 -11.20 -4.09 -5.99
CA CYS A 22 -9.86 -4.45 -6.43
C CYS A 22 -9.52 -5.91 -6.08
N ASN A 23 -9.91 -6.39 -4.89
CA ASN A 23 -9.68 -7.78 -4.50
C ASN A 23 -10.42 -8.76 -5.42
N ILE A 24 -11.68 -8.49 -5.78
CA ILE A 24 -12.43 -9.32 -6.73
C ILE A 24 -11.74 -9.38 -8.09
N ILE A 25 -11.22 -8.24 -8.57
CA ILE A 25 -10.46 -8.17 -9.83
C ILE A 25 -9.18 -9.01 -9.75
N LEU A 26 -8.49 -8.98 -8.61
CA LEU A 26 -7.23 -9.69 -8.36
C LEU A 26 -7.42 -11.21 -8.14
N GLU A 27 -8.65 -11.69 -7.97
CA GLU A 27 -8.94 -13.13 -7.95
C GLU A 27 -8.84 -13.76 -9.36
N ASN A 28 -8.90 -12.95 -10.42
CA ASN A 28 -8.75 -13.43 -11.79
C ASN A 28 -7.27 -13.65 -12.15
N LEU A 29 -6.92 -14.89 -12.51
CA LEU A 29 -5.55 -15.28 -12.88
C LEU A 29 -5.01 -14.56 -14.11
N ASP A 30 -5.85 -14.30 -15.12
CA ASP A 30 -5.42 -13.64 -16.35
C ASP A 30 -4.93 -12.21 -16.05
N ILE A 31 -5.61 -11.54 -15.11
CA ILE A 31 -5.29 -10.19 -14.67
C ILE A 31 -4.02 -10.18 -13.81
N LEU A 32 -3.82 -11.21 -12.98
CA LEU A 32 -2.59 -11.34 -12.20
C LEU A 32 -1.37 -11.43 -13.10
N ASP A 33 -1.47 -12.07 -14.27
CA ASP A 33 -0.34 -12.20 -15.18
C ASP A 33 0.07 -10.89 -15.87
N GLU A 34 -0.83 -9.91 -15.96
CA GLU A 34 -0.50 -8.55 -16.40
C GLU A 34 0.35 -7.78 -15.36
N ILE A 35 0.28 -8.16 -14.07
CA ILE A 35 1.02 -7.49 -13.01
C ILE A 35 2.46 -8.03 -13.00
N PRO A 36 3.48 -7.15 -13.07
CA PRO A 36 4.86 -7.58 -13.13
C PRO A 36 5.29 -8.25 -11.82
N LEU A 37 6.14 -9.27 -11.93
CA LEU A 37 6.70 -9.99 -10.80
C LEU A 37 8.00 -9.32 -10.35
N LEU A 38 8.04 -8.85 -9.11
CA LEU A 38 9.19 -8.19 -8.49
C LEU A 38 10.47 -9.03 -8.55
N ASN A 39 10.33 -10.37 -8.53
CA ASN A 39 11.46 -11.29 -8.56
C ASN A 39 12.18 -11.38 -9.92
N ASN A 40 11.55 -10.93 -11.02
CA ASN A 40 12.06 -11.16 -12.38
C ASN A 40 12.86 -9.98 -12.95
N ALA A 41 12.85 -8.83 -12.28
CA ALA A 41 13.50 -7.61 -12.75
C ALA A 41 14.19 -6.89 -11.57
N PRO A 42 15.25 -6.13 -11.83
CA PRO A 42 15.89 -5.31 -10.80
C PRO A 42 14.99 -4.14 -10.35
N LEU A 43 15.15 -3.70 -9.09
CA LEU A 43 14.25 -2.72 -8.46
C LEU A 43 14.13 -1.38 -9.21
N HIS A 44 15.19 -0.94 -9.89
CA HIS A 44 15.20 0.34 -10.61
C HIS A 44 14.37 0.35 -11.91
N GLU A 45 13.87 -0.80 -12.36
CA GLU A 45 12.98 -0.89 -13.52
C GLU A 45 11.51 -0.66 -13.15
N PHE A 46 11.18 -0.73 -11.86
CA PHE A 46 9.83 -0.48 -11.35
C PHE A 46 9.62 1.01 -11.09
N LYS A 47 8.39 1.46 -11.26
CA LYS A 47 7.99 2.82 -10.92
C LYS A 47 7.58 2.92 -9.46
N ASP A 48 7.78 4.10 -8.89
CA ASP A 48 7.27 4.44 -7.57
C ASP A 48 5.77 4.17 -7.48
N LYS A 49 5.37 3.50 -6.40
CA LYS A 49 3.98 3.11 -6.10
C LYS A 49 3.33 2.25 -7.17
N GLN A 50 4.12 1.52 -7.97
CA GLN A 50 3.60 0.56 -8.94
C GLN A 50 3.13 -0.72 -8.24
N LEU A 51 1.97 -1.22 -8.66
CA LEU A 51 1.46 -2.53 -8.24
C LEU A 51 2.36 -3.65 -8.79
N VAL A 52 2.88 -4.51 -7.90
CA VAL A 52 3.73 -5.65 -8.27
C VAL A 52 3.28 -6.92 -7.57
N ARG A 53 3.51 -8.06 -8.22
CA ARG A 53 3.45 -9.38 -7.59
C ARG A 53 4.78 -9.68 -6.92
N PHE A 54 4.74 -10.41 -5.81
CA PHE A 54 5.93 -10.94 -5.18
C PHE A 54 5.74 -12.43 -4.90
N LYS A 55 6.76 -13.22 -5.23
CA LYS A 55 6.82 -14.64 -4.91
C LYS A 55 8.00 -14.86 -3.96
N GLY A 56 7.68 -15.16 -2.70
CA GLY A 56 8.67 -15.47 -1.69
C GLY A 56 8.16 -16.53 -0.74
N MET A 57 9.06 -17.10 0.05
CA MET A 57 8.67 -17.92 1.19
C MET A 57 8.13 -16.99 2.28
N ILE A 58 7.03 -17.39 2.92
CA ILE A 58 6.60 -16.74 4.16
C ILE A 58 7.59 -17.20 5.22
N GLN A 59 8.39 -16.27 5.74
CA GLN A 59 9.36 -16.54 6.79
C GLN A 59 8.82 -16.03 8.11
N ASP A 60 9.02 -16.80 9.18
CA ASP A 60 8.83 -16.31 10.54
C ASP A 60 9.99 -15.36 10.85
N MET A 61 9.68 -14.06 10.90
CA MET A 61 10.68 -13.04 11.20
C MET A 61 10.84 -12.93 12.72
N HIS A 62 12.03 -13.29 13.23
CA HIS A 62 12.43 -12.91 14.57
C HIS A 62 12.62 -11.38 14.58
N ASP A 63 11.90 -10.69 15.46
CA ASP A 63 11.79 -9.22 15.55
C ASP A 63 11.00 -8.57 14.41
N PRO A 64 9.64 -8.62 14.45
CA PRO A 64 8.80 -7.99 13.44
C PRO A 64 8.99 -6.46 13.44
N GLU A 65 9.23 -5.88 12.26
CA GLU A 65 9.30 -4.45 12.07
C GLU A 65 7.92 -3.78 12.17
N TYR A 66 7.90 -2.54 12.67
CA TYR A 66 6.69 -1.76 12.87
C TYR A 66 6.04 -1.37 11.55
N TYR A 67 4.85 -1.92 11.27
CA TYR A 67 4.01 -1.53 10.14
C TYR A 67 3.01 -0.44 10.55
N LEU A 68 2.93 0.63 9.77
CA LEU A 68 1.95 1.70 9.98
C LEU A 68 0.69 1.45 9.15
N GLN A 69 -0.33 0.81 9.73
CA GLN A 69 -1.58 0.58 8.99
C GLN A 69 -2.42 1.86 8.79
N GLN A 70 -2.66 2.58 9.88
CA GLN A 70 -3.48 3.79 9.92
C GLN A 70 -2.99 4.69 11.03
N TYR A 71 -3.11 5.99 10.85
CA TYR A 71 -2.76 7.00 11.85
C TYR A 71 -3.73 8.16 11.80
N GLU A 72 -3.83 8.84 12.94
CA GLU A 72 -4.59 10.07 13.06
C GLU A 72 -3.65 11.27 13.03
N VAL A 73 -4.03 12.28 12.28
CA VAL A 73 -3.30 13.52 12.08
C VAL A 73 -4.10 14.64 12.73
N LYS A 74 -3.61 15.17 13.85
CA LYS A 74 -4.18 16.36 14.49
C LYS A 74 -3.59 17.64 13.89
N ASN A 75 -4.43 18.47 13.30
CA ASN A 75 -4.03 19.82 12.91
C ASN A 75 -4.13 20.74 14.13
N ASN A 76 -2.99 21.29 14.57
CA ASN A 76 -2.94 22.17 15.74
C ASN A 76 -3.53 23.57 15.50
N GLN A 77 -3.71 23.99 14.25
CA GLN A 77 -4.30 25.29 13.90
C GLN A 77 -5.81 25.23 13.83
N THR A 78 -6.37 24.12 13.32
CA THR A 78 -7.82 23.95 13.14
C THR A 78 -8.45 23.06 14.22
N GLU A 79 -7.64 22.46 15.10
CA GLU A 79 -8.03 21.43 16.09
C GLU A 79 -8.77 20.22 15.48
N THR A 80 -8.66 20.02 14.17
CA THR A 80 -9.30 18.91 13.46
C THR A 80 -8.42 17.67 13.48
N PHE A 81 -9.07 16.52 13.45
CA PHE A 81 -8.41 15.22 13.35
C PHE A 81 -8.75 14.58 12.00
N GLU A 82 -7.71 14.10 11.31
CA GLU A 82 -7.84 13.40 10.03
C GLU A 82 -7.30 11.97 10.18
N LEU A 83 -8.12 10.97 9.87
CA LEU A 83 -7.66 9.60 9.78
C LEU A 83 -7.01 9.37 8.42
N LYS A 84 -5.77 8.89 8.42
CA LYS A 84 -4.99 8.59 7.20
C LYS A 84 -4.50 7.14 7.22
N SER A 85 -4.34 6.58 6.02
CA SER A 85 -3.71 5.26 5.87
C SER A 85 -2.20 5.41 5.76
N GLY A 86 -1.47 4.54 6.47
CA GLY A 86 -0.03 4.35 6.27
C GLY A 86 0.29 3.10 5.45
N MET A 87 -0.73 2.43 4.91
CA MET A 87 -0.50 1.21 4.16
C MET A 87 0.29 1.52 2.89
N TYR A 88 1.30 0.69 2.61
CA TYR A 88 2.15 0.77 1.41
C TYR A 88 3.00 2.05 1.29
N ILE A 89 3.25 2.74 2.41
CA ILE A 89 4.14 3.91 2.48
C ILE A 89 5.02 3.83 3.73
N ASP A 90 6.27 4.25 3.60
CA ASP A 90 7.24 4.23 4.71
C ASP A 90 7.24 5.53 5.54
N THR A 91 6.54 6.55 5.05
CA THR A 91 6.48 7.88 5.68
C THR A 91 5.04 8.31 5.93
N ALA A 92 4.76 8.84 7.12
CA ALA A 92 3.48 9.47 7.40
C ALA A 92 3.34 10.77 6.58
N LYS A 93 2.22 10.91 5.85
CA LYS A 93 1.86 12.10 5.06
C LYS A 93 1.35 13.21 6.00
N CYS A 94 2.28 13.85 6.71
CA CYS A 94 2.03 14.97 7.62
C CYS A 94 2.80 16.21 7.19
N LEU A 95 2.12 17.36 7.06
CA LEU A 95 2.77 18.67 6.94
C LEU A 95 3.19 19.11 8.35
N VAL A 96 4.51 19.06 8.60
CA VAL A 96 5.29 19.60 9.73
C VAL A 96 4.53 19.88 11.06
N ILE A 97 4.89 19.09 12.08
CA ILE A 97 4.44 19.13 13.51
C ILE A 97 3.04 18.55 13.73
N ILE A 98 2.92 17.22 13.67
CA ILE A 98 1.70 16.51 14.04
C ILE A 98 2.03 15.21 14.80
N PHE A 99 1.42 15.01 15.97
CA PHE A 99 1.52 13.80 16.78
C PHE A 99 0.79 12.63 16.09
N ILE A 100 1.49 11.52 15.89
CA ILE A 100 0.92 10.27 15.37
C ILE A 100 0.43 9.43 16.57
N LEU A 101 -0.88 9.25 16.71
CA LEU A 101 -1.47 8.74 17.95
C LEU A 101 -1.64 7.21 18.01
N LYS A 102 -1.62 6.46 16.91
CA LYS A 102 -1.82 4.99 16.92
C LYS A 102 -1.09 4.27 15.79
N PHE A 103 -0.54 3.09 16.10
CA PHE A 103 0.03 2.11 15.16
C PHE A 103 -0.66 0.75 15.38
N TYR A 104 -0.94 -0.01 14.31
CA TYR A 104 -1.55 -1.35 14.37
C TYR A 104 -0.78 -2.34 13.46
N PHE A 105 -0.62 -3.58 13.90
CA PHE A 105 0.32 -4.58 13.35
C PHE A 105 -0.31 -5.84 12.70
N ILE A 106 0.44 -6.35 11.70
CA ILE A 106 0.55 -7.69 11.06
C ILE A 106 -0.65 -8.28 10.32
N LYS A 107 -0.49 -8.42 8.98
CA LYS A 107 -1.13 -9.44 8.13
C LYS A 107 -0.13 -9.95 7.07
N PRO A 108 -0.21 -11.22 6.63
CA PRO A 108 0.56 -11.72 5.49
C PRO A 108 -0.09 -11.22 4.19
N PHE A 109 0.59 -10.38 3.40
CA PHE A 109 0.08 -9.91 2.10
C PHE A 109 0.91 -10.45 0.93
N LYS A 110 0.20 -10.87 -0.12
CA LYS A 110 0.74 -11.46 -1.38
C LYS A 110 1.01 -10.41 -2.47
N ILE A 111 0.67 -9.15 -2.23
CA ILE A 111 0.68 -8.06 -3.23
C ILE A 111 1.30 -6.83 -2.58
N PHE A 112 2.26 -6.24 -3.28
CA PHE A 112 3.05 -5.11 -2.79
C PHE A 112 2.97 -3.96 -3.80
N PHE A 113 3.13 -2.74 -3.29
CA PHE A 113 3.44 -1.59 -4.12
C PHE A 113 4.93 -1.29 -3.97
N CYS A 114 5.61 -1.03 -5.09
CA CYS A 114 7.04 -0.72 -5.07
C CYS A 114 7.28 0.64 -4.38
N PRO A 115 8.15 0.74 -3.36
CA PRO A 115 8.32 1.96 -2.57
C PRO A 115 9.36 2.96 -3.12
N TYR A 116 9.81 2.84 -4.38
CA TYR A 116 10.91 3.65 -4.95
C TYR A 116 10.58 4.35 -6.25
#